data_AF-A0A2Z6PJ87-F1
#
_entry.id   AF-A0A2Z6PJ87-F1
#
_cell.length_a   1.000
_cell.length_b   1.000
_cell.length_c   1.000
_cell.angle_alpha   90.00
_cell.angle_beta   90.00
_cell.angle_gamma   90.00
#
_symmetry.space_group_name_H-M   'P 1'
#
loop_
_entity.id
_entity.type
_entity.pdbx_description
1 polymer ?
#
loop_
_entity_poly.entity_id
_entity_poly.type
_entity_poly.pdbx_seq_one_letter_code
_entity_poly.pdbx_strand_id
1 'polypeptide(L)'
;MGSNNMFRYADGVDKLLMFFGTLGSLGDGLQNPLMMYILSDVINAYGDKNSRITKHDVNMIPDCLTYISAFLFCHIFAFVLSWRLALAAIPLSVMFIVPALVFGKIMLDVTMKMIESYGVAGGIAEQAISSIRTVFSYVGENQTLKRFSTALQKTMELGIKQGFAKGLMLGSMGVIYVSWGFQAWVGTYLISEKGEKGGHVFVAGFNILMGGL
;
A
#
# COMPACT_ATOMS: atom_id res chain seq x y z
N MET A 1 29.48 -30.99 -24.13
CA MET A 1 29.72 -30.71 -22.69
C MET A 1 28.54 -29.90 -22.19
N GLY A 2 27.62 -30.31 -21.32
CA GLY A 2 27.49 -31.47 -20.45
C GLY A 2 26.51 -31.07 -19.34
N SER A 3 25.30 -30.59 -19.68
CA SER A 3 24.31 -30.12 -18.69
C SER A 3 23.93 -31.24 -17.70
N ASN A 4 23.97 -32.50 -18.16
CA ASN A 4 23.73 -33.68 -17.33
C ASN A 4 24.81 -33.94 -16.27
N ASN A 5 26.00 -33.32 -16.35
CA ASN A 5 27.04 -33.44 -15.31
C ASN A 5 26.84 -32.45 -14.16
N MET A 6 26.02 -31.41 -14.34
CA MET A 6 25.86 -30.35 -13.36
C MET A 6 24.86 -30.73 -12.24
N PHE A 7 23.89 -31.60 -12.54
CA PHE A 7 22.91 -32.13 -11.58
C PHE A 7 23.27 -33.50 -11.01
N ARG A 8 24.50 -33.97 -11.24
CA ARG A 8 24.95 -35.30 -10.79
C ARG A 8 25.11 -35.40 -9.27
N TYR A 9 25.26 -34.26 -8.60
CA TYR A 9 25.40 -34.15 -7.14
C TYR A 9 24.14 -33.60 -6.44
N ALA A 10 23.07 -33.33 -7.20
CA ALA A 10 21.82 -32.82 -6.64
C ALA A 10 20.97 -33.98 -6.12
N ASP A 11 20.73 -34.00 -4.81
CA ASP A 11 19.89 -34.99 -4.15
C ASP A 11 18.41 -34.85 -4.61
N GLY A 12 17.59 -35.87 -4.35
CA GLY A 12 16.19 -35.86 -4.77
C GLY A 12 15.39 -34.65 -4.23
N VAL A 13 15.77 -34.15 -3.05
CA VAL A 13 15.19 -32.96 -2.43
C VAL A 13 15.59 -31.68 -3.17
N ASP A 14 16.84 -31.58 -3.63
CA ASP A 14 17.33 -30.41 -4.39
C ASP A 14 16.66 -30.28 -5.76
N LYS A 15 16.41 -31.41 -6.44
CA LYS A 15 15.66 -31.43 -7.70
C LYS A 15 14.20 -30.98 -7.50
N LEU A 16 13.59 -31.38 -6.39
CA LEU A 16 12.22 -30.99 -6.06
C LEU A 16 12.14 -29.50 -5.71
N LEU A 17 13.12 -28.99 -4.96
CA LEU A 17 13.29 -27.56 -4.67
C LEU A 17 13.49 -26.72 -5.93
N MET A 18 14.31 -27.18 -6.88
CA MET A 18 14.49 -26.48 -8.16
C MET A 18 13.21 -26.46 -8.99
N PHE A 19 12.46 -27.57 -9.03
CA PHE A 19 11.18 -27.60 -9.73
C PHE A 19 10.18 -26.60 -9.14
N PHE A 20 10.01 -26.61 -7.81
CA PHE A 20 9.15 -25.63 -7.13
C PHE A 20 9.64 -24.19 -7.32
N GLY A 21 10.97 -23.95 -7.33
CA GLY A 21 11.55 -22.64 -7.60
C GLY A 21 11.23 -22.13 -9.02
N THR A 22 11.32 -22.99 -10.04
CA THR A 22 10.93 -22.63 -11.41
C THR A 22 9.43 -22.41 -11.56
N LEU A 23 8.61 -23.18 -10.84
CA LEU A 23 7.16 -22.99 -10.84
C LEU A 23 6.78 -21.67 -10.16
N GLY A 24 7.45 -21.32 -9.07
CA GLY A 24 7.27 -20.07 -8.35
C GLY A 24 7.65 -18.84 -9.18
N SER A 25 8.79 -18.88 -9.88
CA SER A 25 9.19 -17.74 -10.74
C SER A 25 8.27 -17.57 -11.95
N LEU A 26 7.72 -18.67 -12.50
CA LEU A 26 6.70 -18.61 -13.53
C LEU A 26 5.40 -17.98 -13.01
N GLY A 27 4.98 -18.36 -11.80
CA GLY A 27 3.81 -17.77 -11.14
C GLY A 27 3.97 -16.26 -10.95
N ASP A 28 5.10 -15.82 -10.41
CA ASP A 28 5.43 -14.41 -10.20
C ASP A 28 5.48 -13.63 -11.53
N GLY A 29 6.08 -14.21 -12.57
CA GLY A 29 6.13 -13.60 -13.90
C GLY A 29 4.77 -13.49 -14.60
N LEU A 30 3.88 -14.47 -14.39
CA LEU A 30 2.51 -14.48 -14.93
C LEU A 30 1.56 -13.58 -14.13
N GLN A 31 1.85 -13.28 -12.87
CA GLN A 31 0.99 -12.50 -12.01
C GLN A 31 0.68 -11.12 -12.59
N ASN A 32 1.68 -10.41 -13.13
CA ASN A 32 1.48 -9.08 -13.72
C ASN A 32 0.51 -9.06 -14.92
N PRO A 33 0.70 -9.89 -15.97
CA PRO A 33 -0.22 -9.92 -17.09
C PRO A 33 -1.62 -10.47 -16.71
N LEU A 34 -1.70 -11.44 -15.80
CA LEU A 34 -2.99 -11.97 -15.33
C LEU A 34 -3.78 -10.91 -14.54
N MET A 35 -3.09 -10.14 -13.68
CA MET A 35 -3.69 -9.01 -12.97
C MET A 35 -4.20 -7.95 -13.94
N MET A 36 -3.44 -7.66 -15.01
CA MET A 36 -3.85 -6.70 -16.03
C MET A 36 -5.05 -7.19 -16.85
N TYR A 37 -5.17 -8.51 -17.09
CA TYR A 37 -6.33 -9.12 -17.75
C TYR A 37 -7.59 -9.04 -16.87
N ILE A 38 -7.48 -9.41 -15.59
CA ILE A 38 -8.58 -9.25 -14.63
C ILE A 38 -8.96 -7.77 -14.51
N LEU A 39 -7.98 -6.88 -14.41
CA LEU A 39 -8.22 -5.43 -14.41
C LEU A 39 -8.96 -4.99 -15.68
N SER A 40 -8.66 -5.58 -16.84
CA SER A 40 -9.38 -5.35 -18.10
C SER A 40 -10.85 -5.75 -18.02
N ASP A 41 -11.15 -6.93 -17.47
CA ASP A 41 -12.53 -7.41 -17.30
C ASP A 41 -13.29 -6.52 -16.31
N VAL A 42 -12.63 -6.09 -15.24
CA VAL A 42 -13.15 -5.12 -14.28
C VAL A 42 -13.36 -3.75 -14.97
N ILE A 43 -12.45 -3.31 -15.84
CA ILE A 43 -12.61 -2.09 -16.66
C ILE A 43 -13.80 -2.17 -17.61
N ASN A 44 -14.00 -3.32 -18.26
CA ASN A 44 -15.15 -3.54 -19.14
C ASN A 44 -16.45 -3.56 -18.34
N ALA A 45 -16.45 -4.16 -17.14
CA ALA A 45 -17.57 -4.08 -16.21
C ALA A 45 -17.82 -2.63 -15.70
N TYR A 46 -16.78 -1.79 -15.55
CA TYR A 46 -16.91 -0.36 -15.22
C TYR A 46 -17.57 0.47 -16.34
N GLY A 47 -17.49 0.00 -17.58
CA GLY A 47 -18.03 0.66 -18.77
C GLY A 47 -19.52 0.40 -19.02
N ASP A 48 -20.09 -0.61 -18.37
CA ASP A 48 -21.51 -0.95 -18.52
C ASP A 48 -22.41 -0.02 -17.67
N LYS A 49 -23.46 0.51 -18.28
CA LYS A 49 -24.33 1.55 -17.69
C LYS A 49 -25.44 0.96 -16.79
N ASN A 50 -25.57 -0.38 -16.72
CA ASN A 50 -26.65 -1.07 -16.04
C ASN A 50 -26.26 -1.78 -14.72
N SER A 51 -24.98 -1.77 -14.32
CA SER A 51 -24.57 -2.40 -13.06
C SER A 51 -24.84 -1.48 -11.86
N ARG A 52 -25.83 -1.86 -11.04
CA ARG A 52 -26.21 -1.25 -9.74
C ARG A 52 -25.13 -1.32 -8.65
N ILE A 53 -23.93 -1.79 -8.97
CA ILE A 53 -22.83 -1.97 -8.04
C ILE A 53 -21.97 -0.70 -8.07
N THR A 54 -21.96 0.03 -6.95
CA THR A 54 -21.17 1.25 -6.77
C THR A 54 -19.68 0.97 -6.97
N LYS A 55 -19.02 1.75 -7.83
CA LYS A 55 -17.60 1.63 -8.24
C LYS A 55 -16.59 1.64 -7.08
N HIS A 56 -17.00 2.12 -5.90
CA HIS A 56 -16.18 2.16 -4.69
C HIS A 56 -16.12 0.80 -3.95
N ASP A 57 -17.12 -0.06 -4.12
CA ASP A 57 -17.26 -1.28 -3.29
C ASP A 57 -16.56 -2.52 -3.85
N VAL A 58 -16.37 -2.60 -5.18
CA VAL A 58 -15.92 -3.84 -5.85
C VAL A 58 -14.45 -4.15 -5.62
N ASN A 59 -13.57 -3.14 -5.55
CA ASN A 59 -12.13 -3.37 -5.37
C ASN A 59 -11.70 -3.28 -3.90
N MET A 60 -12.39 -2.47 -3.10
CA MET A 60 -12.02 -2.26 -1.70
C MET A 60 -12.14 -3.55 -0.87
N ILE A 61 -13.14 -4.38 -1.17
CA ILE A 61 -13.40 -5.64 -0.46
C ILE A 61 -12.30 -6.69 -0.73
N PRO A 62 -11.97 -7.05 -1.99
CA PRO A 62 -10.92 -8.03 -2.27
C PRO A 62 -9.52 -7.54 -1.88
N ASP A 63 -9.21 -6.24 -2.03
CA ASP A 63 -7.91 -5.70 -1.60
C ASP A 63 -7.74 -5.81 -0.08
N CYS A 64 -8.75 -5.39 0.68
CA CYS A 64 -8.76 -5.51 2.14
C CYS A 64 -8.63 -6.98 2.60
N LEU A 65 -9.36 -7.88 1.95
CA LEU A 65 -9.30 -9.31 2.25
C LEU A 65 -7.91 -9.89 1.97
N THR A 66 -7.28 -9.47 0.87
CA THR A 66 -5.92 -9.91 0.51
C THR A 66 -4.91 -9.45 1.54
N TYR A 67 -4.91 -8.17 1.93
CA TYR A 67 -4.00 -7.63 2.95
C TYR A 67 -4.20 -8.28 4.32
N ILE A 68 -5.45 -8.46 4.77
CA ILE A 68 -5.74 -9.13 6.05
C ILE A 68 -5.29 -10.59 6.02
N SER A 69 -5.59 -11.31 4.94
CA SER A 69 -5.20 -12.72 4.81
C SER A 69 -3.68 -12.91 4.75
N ALA A 70 -2.98 -12.04 4.03
CA ALA A 70 -1.52 -12.04 3.96
C ALA A 70 -0.89 -11.72 5.32
N PHE A 71 -1.38 -10.70 6.02
CA PHE A 71 -0.91 -10.33 7.36
C PHE A 71 -1.03 -11.51 8.34
N LEU A 72 -2.20 -12.15 8.37
CA LEU A 72 -2.46 -13.31 9.25
C LEU A 72 -1.61 -14.51 8.87
N PHE A 73 -1.53 -14.83 7.58
CA PHE A 73 -0.73 -15.97 7.10
C PHE A 73 0.75 -15.81 7.43
N CYS A 74 1.34 -14.64 7.13
CA CYS A 74 2.73 -14.32 7.43
C CYS A 74 3.04 -14.43 8.93
N HIS A 75 2.15 -13.93 9.79
CA HIS A 75 2.32 -14.02 11.24
C HIS A 75 2.19 -15.45 11.78
N ILE A 76 1.20 -16.21 11.31
CA ILE A 76 1.02 -17.61 11.70
C ILE A 76 2.23 -18.43 11.25
N PHE A 77 2.69 -18.24 10.01
CA PHE A 77 3.84 -18.96 9.46
C PHE A 77 5.15 -18.62 10.20
N ALA A 78 5.36 -17.35 10.56
CA ALA A 78 6.50 -16.94 11.39
C ALA A 78 6.45 -17.55 12.80
N PHE A 79 5.26 -17.70 13.38
CA PHE A 79 5.06 -18.34 14.69
C PHE A 79 5.43 -19.83 14.66
N VAL A 80 5.10 -20.53 13.57
CA VAL A 80 5.44 -21.95 13.36
C VAL A 80 6.96 -22.15 13.25
N LEU A 81 7.65 -21.25 12.54
CA LEU A 81 9.11 -21.36 12.34
C LEU A 81 9.92 -21.00 13.59
N SER A 82 9.54 -19.93 14.29
CA SER A 82 10.28 -19.40 15.43
C SER A 82 9.39 -18.60 16.37
N TRP A 83 8.66 -19.31 17.24
CA TRP A 83 7.74 -18.70 18.21
C TRP A 83 8.40 -17.64 19.12
N ARG A 84 9.69 -17.80 19.42
CA ARG A 84 10.47 -16.89 20.29
C ARG A 84 10.79 -15.57 19.62
N LEU A 85 11.10 -15.58 18.32
CA LEU A 85 11.30 -14.38 17.54
C LEU A 85 9.95 -13.70 17.24
N ALA A 86 8.93 -14.49 16.92
CA ALA A 86 7.58 -13.99 16.66
C ALA A 86 7.04 -13.23 17.88
N LEU A 87 7.17 -13.78 19.09
CA LEU A 87 6.78 -13.09 20.33
C LEU A 87 7.53 -11.78 20.54
N ALA A 88 8.83 -11.72 20.23
CA ALA A 88 9.63 -10.50 20.34
C ALA A 88 9.21 -9.43 19.32
N ALA A 89 8.62 -9.81 18.19
CA ALA A 89 8.26 -8.91 17.10
C ALA A 89 6.78 -8.46 17.08
N ILE A 90 5.90 -9.10 17.85
CA ILE A 90 4.51 -8.63 18.06
C ILE A 90 4.44 -7.17 18.54
N PRO A 91 5.18 -6.73 19.58
CA PRO A 91 5.11 -5.34 20.03
C PRO A 91 5.60 -4.36 18.96
N LEU A 92 6.59 -4.75 18.16
CA LEU A 92 7.07 -3.96 17.01
C LEU A 92 5.98 -3.81 15.95
N SER A 93 5.28 -4.91 15.61
CA SER A 93 4.22 -4.90 14.61
C SER A 93 3.03 -4.03 15.04
N VAL A 94 2.62 -4.10 16.32
CA VAL A 94 1.55 -3.26 16.87
C VAL A 94 1.95 -1.78 16.89
N MET A 95 3.24 -1.48 17.11
CA MET A 95 3.76 -0.11 17.09
C MET A 95 3.58 0.58 15.74
N PHE A 96 3.54 -0.14 14.61
CA PHE A 96 3.31 0.44 13.27
C PHE A 96 1.84 0.79 12.99
N ILE A 97 0.90 0.10 13.64
CA ILE A 97 -0.53 0.31 13.42
C ILE A 97 -0.98 1.69 13.95
N VAL A 98 -0.45 2.12 15.09
CA VAL A 98 -0.88 3.37 15.74
C VAL A 98 -0.55 4.62 14.90
N PRO A 99 0.70 4.83 14.42
CA PRO A 99 1.01 5.94 13.52
C PRO A 99 0.22 5.86 12.22
N ALA A 100 0.04 4.67 11.63
CA ALA A 100 -0.71 4.49 10.39
C ALA A 100 -2.16 4.98 10.53
N LEU A 101 -2.84 4.63 11.64
CA LEU A 101 -4.20 5.07 11.91
C LEU A 101 -4.29 6.58 12.20
N VAL A 102 -3.36 7.13 12.98
CA VAL A 102 -3.35 8.57 13.32
C VAL A 102 -3.08 9.43 12.08
N PHE A 103 -2.06 9.10 11.29
CA PHE A 103 -1.77 9.82 10.04
C PHE A 103 -2.88 9.63 9.02
N GLY A 104 -3.45 8.43 8.89
CA GLY A 104 -4.60 8.16 8.04
C GLY A 104 -5.79 9.05 8.37
N LYS A 105 -6.15 9.18 9.65
CA LYS A 105 -7.23 10.05 10.11
C LYS A 105 -6.99 11.52 9.79
N ILE A 106 -5.81 12.05 10.12
CA ILE A 106 -5.46 13.45 9.86
C ILE A 106 -5.52 13.73 8.36
N MET A 107 -5.06 12.80 7.53
CA MET A 107 -5.04 12.95 6.08
C MET A 107 -6.45 12.90 5.48
N LEU A 108 -7.33 12.01 5.97
CA LEU A 108 -8.74 11.97 5.59
C LEU A 108 -9.45 13.28 5.95
N ASP A 109 -9.26 13.79 7.16
CA ASP A 109 -9.87 15.05 7.59
C ASP A 109 -9.44 16.25 6.74
N VAL A 110 -8.15 16.34 6.39
CA VAL A 110 -7.64 17.38 5.50
C VAL A 110 -8.20 17.22 4.09
N THR A 111 -8.32 15.99 3.60
CA THR A 111 -8.87 15.69 2.27
C THR A 111 -10.35 16.06 2.18
N MET A 112 -11.15 15.75 3.20
CA MET A 112 -12.56 16.13 3.26
C MET A 112 -12.73 17.66 3.24
N LYS A 113 -11.93 18.39 4.02
CA LYS A 113 -11.93 19.87 4.01
C LYS A 113 -11.48 20.45 2.68
N MET A 114 -10.57 19.78 1.98
CA MET A 114 -10.14 20.16 0.64
C MET A 114 -11.28 19.99 -0.36
N ILE A 115 -11.95 18.82 -0.37
CA ILE A 115 -13.08 18.53 -1.27
C ILE A 115 -14.19 19.57 -1.07
N GLU A 116 -14.52 19.90 0.19
CA GLU A 116 -15.52 20.93 0.51
C GLU A 116 -15.12 22.30 -0.04
N SER A 117 -13.88 22.74 0.22
CA SER A 117 -13.38 24.04 -0.27
C SER A 117 -13.27 24.10 -1.79
N TYR A 118 -12.91 22.99 -2.43
CA TYR A 118 -12.87 22.84 -3.88
C TYR A 118 -14.28 22.89 -4.50
N GLY A 119 -15.28 22.33 -3.82
CA GLY A 119 -16.68 22.42 -4.22
C GLY A 119 -17.18 23.86 -4.31
N VAL A 120 -16.74 24.74 -3.39
CA VAL A 120 -17.06 26.19 -3.46
C VAL A 120 -16.43 26.85 -4.68
N ALA A 121 -15.16 26.56 -4.98
CA ALA A 121 -14.51 27.06 -6.19
C ALA A 121 -15.18 26.52 -7.47
N GLY A 122 -15.55 25.24 -7.47
CA GLY A 122 -16.31 24.59 -8.53
C GLY A 122 -17.66 25.26 -8.78
N GLY A 123 -18.42 25.58 -7.72
CA GLY A 123 -19.69 26.29 -7.83
C GLY A 123 -19.55 27.70 -8.43
N ILE A 124 -18.48 28.44 -8.09
CA ILE A 124 -18.20 29.75 -8.68
C ILE A 124 -17.89 29.62 -10.18
N ALA A 125 -17.08 28.62 -10.57
CA ALA A 125 -16.77 28.35 -11.96
C ALA A 125 -18.00 27.91 -12.75
N GLU A 126 -18.84 27.04 -12.17
CA GLU A 126 -20.08 26.56 -12.78
C GLU A 126 -21.06 27.71 -13.02
N GLN A 127 -21.25 28.60 -12.03
CA GLN A 127 -22.08 29.80 -12.20
C GLN A 127 -21.54 30.73 -13.28
N ALA A 128 -20.23 30.93 -13.34
CA ALA A 128 -19.59 31.76 -14.36
C ALA A 128 -19.77 31.20 -15.77
N ILE A 129 -19.63 29.88 -15.95
CA ILE A 129 -19.82 29.19 -17.23
C ILE A 129 -21.30 29.20 -17.63
N SER A 130 -22.19 28.85 -16.70
CA SER A 130 -23.64 28.82 -16.95
C SER A 130 -24.20 30.18 -17.32
N SER A 131 -23.59 31.27 -16.85
CA SER A 131 -24.02 32.65 -17.12
C SER A 131 -22.95 33.48 -17.84
N ILE A 132 -22.18 32.86 -18.74
CA ILE A 132 -21.02 33.50 -19.39
C ILE A 132 -21.37 34.80 -20.12
N ARG A 133 -22.56 34.85 -20.76
CA ARG A 133 -23.04 36.05 -21.46
C ARG A 133 -23.25 37.22 -20.49
N THR A 134 -23.75 36.94 -19.29
CA THR A 134 -23.97 37.94 -18.24
C THR A 134 -22.64 38.46 -17.68
N VAL A 135 -21.67 37.57 -17.43
CA VAL A 135 -20.34 37.98 -16.97
C VAL A 135 -19.67 38.89 -18.00
N PHE A 136 -19.78 38.55 -19.28
CA PHE A 136 -19.24 39.36 -20.37
C PHE A 136 -19.94 40.72 -20.52
N SER A 137 -21.28 40.76 -20.48
CA SER A 137 -22.05 42.00 -20.64
C SER A 137 -21.80 43.02 -19.52
N TYR A 138 -21.47 42.56 -18.32
CA TYR A 138 -21.13 43.43 -17.19
C TYR A 138 -19.61 43.69 -17.06
N VAL A 139 -18.77 43.19 -17.99
CA VAL A 139 -17.30 43.25 -17.91
C VAL A 139 -16.80 42.70 -16.55
N GLY A 140 -17.47 41.68 -16.04
CA GLY A 140 -17.28 41.11 -14.71
C GLY A 140 -16.21 40.02 -14.62
N GLU A 141 -15.45 39.80 -15.69
CA GLU A 141 -14.46 38.72 -15.81
C GLU A 141 -13.40 38.79 -14.71
N ASN A 142 -12.79 39.96 -14.51
CA ASN A 142 -11.77 40.17 -13.47
C ASN A 142 -12.32 39.96 -12.05
N GLN A 143 -13.57 40.36 -11.79
CA GLN A 143 -14.21 40.16 -10.50
C GLN A 143 -14.47 38.67 -10.24
N THR A 144 -14.92 37.95 -11.26
CA THR A 144 -15.21 36.52 -11.21
C THR A 144 -13.93 35.70 -11.04
N LEU A 145 -12.88 36.03 -11.79
CA LEU A 145 -11.54 35.44 -11.66
C LEU A 145 -10.96 35.67 -10.27
N LYS A 146 -11.10 36.89 -9.71
CA LYS A 146 -10.63 37.17 -8.35
C LYS A 146 -11.36 36.32 -7.31
N ARG A 147 -12.69 36.19 -7.42
CA ARG A 147 -13.49 35.33 -6.53
C ARG A 147 -13.09 33.86 -6.61
N PHE A 148 -12.91 33.35 -7.83
CA PHE A 148 -12.44 31.98 -8.05
C PHE A 148 -11.02 31.77 -7.48
N SER A 149 -10.10 32.69 -7.73
CA SER A 149 -8.74 32.65 -7.20
C SER A 149 -8.71 32.66 -5.67
N THR A 150 -9.53 33.50 -5.03
CA THR A 150 -9.63 33.53 -3.56
C THR A 150 -10.19 32.22 -3.00
N ALA A 151 -11.18 31.61 -3.66
CA ALA A 151 -11.70 30.30 -3.25
C ALA A 151 -10.65 29.18 -3.41
N LEU A 152 -9.84 29.22 -4.48
CA LEU A 152 -8.75 28.27 -4.70
C LEU A 152 -7.60 28.43 -3.71
N GLN A 153 -7.33 29.65 -3.23
CA GLN A 153 -6.27 29.91 -2.24
C GLN A 153 -6.42 28.99 -1.01
N LYS A 154 -7.64 28.83 -0.51
CA LYS A 154 -7.95 27.95 0.62
C LYS A 154 -7.66 26.47 0.31
N THR A 155 -8.00 26.03 -0.91
CA THR A 155 -7.68 24.67 -1.38
C THR A 155 -6.17 24.47 -1.47
N MET A 156 -5.43 25.46 -1.98
CA MET A 156 -3.98 25.44 -2.08
C MET A 156 -3.31 25.35 -0.70
N GLU A 157 -3.75 26.13 0.28
CA GLU A 157 -3.23 26.07 1.66
C GLU A 157 -3.47 24.70 2.31
N LEU A 158 -4.66 24.13 2.14
CA LEU A 158 -4.98 22.78 2.60
C LEU A 158 -4.13 21.71 1.89
N GLY A 159 -3.90 21.88 0.59
CA GLY A 159 -3.03 21.00 -0.21
C GLY A 159 -1.57 21.05 0.24
N ILE A 160 -1.04 22.24 0.56
CA ILE A 160 0.31 22.39 1.12
C ILE A 160 0.40 21.70 2.48
N LYS A 161 -0.60 21.87 3.35
CA LYS A 161 -0.65 21.20 4.66
C LYS A 161 -0.74 19.68 4.51
N GLN A 162 -1.53 19.19 3.55
CA GLN A 162 -1.61 17.77 3.22
C GLN A 162 -0.28 17.24 2.69
N GLY A 163 0.42 18.01 1.85
CA GLY A 163 1.75 17.70 1.34
C GLY A 163 2.77 17.53 2.46
N PHE A 164 2.80 18.46 3.41
CA PHE A 164 3.65 18.35 4.61
C PHE A 164 3.31 17.12 5.45
N ALA A 165 2.02 16.85 5.69
CA ALA A 165 1.58 15.67 6.44
C ALA A 165 2.00 14.36 5.75
N LYS A 166 1.86 14.27 4.42
CA LYS A 166 2.34 13.13 3.62
C LYS A 166 3.86 12.99 3.68
N GLY A 167 4.60 14.10 3.58
CA GLY A 167 6.05 14.11 3.69
C GLY A 167 6.54 13.60 5.04
N LEU A 168 5.90 14.03 6.13
CA LEU A 168 6.20 13.55 7.48
C LEU A 168 5.87 12.06 7.64
N MET A 169 4.75 11.60 7.09
CA MET A 169 4.38 10.18 7.08
C MET A 169 5.44 9.33 6.38
N LEU A 170 5.85 9.71 5.17
CA LEU A 170 6.90 9.00 4.43
C LEU A 170 8.25 9.03 5.17
N GLY A 171 8.61 10.18 5.76
CA GLY A 171 9.82 10.28 6.58
C GLY A 171 9.79 9.36 7.81
N SER A 172 8.61 9.20 8.44
CA SER A 172 8.42 8.30 9.59
C SER A 172 8.57 6.81 9.24
N MET A 173 8.47 6.43 7.96
CA MET A 173 8.68 5.04 7.52
C MET A 173 10.12 4.56 7.74
N GLY A 174 11.08 5.45 8.04
CA GLY A 174 12.44 5.07 8.45
C GLY A 174 12.51 4.15 9.69
N VAL A 175 11.45 4.13 10.51
CA VAL A 175 11.32 3.24 11.69
C VAL A 175 11.33 1.75 11.28
N ILE A 176 11.00 1.42 10.02
CA ILE A 176 11.14 0.06 9.48
C ILE A 176 12.59 -0.43 9.60
N TYR A 177 13.59 0.39 9.27
CA TYR A 177 14.99 -0.02 9.33
C TYR A 177 15.46 -0.29 10.76
N VAL A 178 14.93 0.44 11.75
CA VAL A 178 15.18 0.17 13.17
C VAL A 178 14.61 -1.19 13.57
N SER A 179 13.44 -1.56 13.03
CA SER A 179 12.81 -2.86 13.27
C SER A 179 13.60 -4.01 12.65
N TRP A 180 14.08 -3.84 11.41
CA TRP A 180 15.02 -4.77 10.77
C TRP A 180 16.28 -4.97 11.61
N GLY A 181 16.86 -3.89 12.13
CA GLY A 181 18.04 -3.94 13.00
C GLY A 181 17.78 -4.70 14.31
N PHE A 182 16.65 -4.44 14.96
CA PHE A 182 16.26 -5.13 16.19
C PHE A 182 16.05 -6.64 15.96
N GLN A 183 15.35 -7.02 14.88
CA GLN A 183 15.14 -8.43 14.54
C GLN A 183 16.44 -9.13 14.16
N ALA A 184 17.37 -8.44 13.49
CA ALA A 184 18.70 -9.00 13.22
C ALA A 184 19.48 -9.25 14.52
N TRP A 185 19.41 -8.33 15.49
CA TRP A 185 20.06 -8.49 16.79
C TRP A 185 19.46 -9.63 17.62
N VAL A 186 18.14 -9.66 17.79
CA VAL A 186 17.43 -10.74 18.51
C VAL A 186 17.60 -12.08 17.80
N GLY A 187 17.56 -12.07 16.46
CA GLY A 187 17.78 -13.25 15.65
C GLY A 187 19.18 -13.82 15.83
N THR A 188 20.21 -12.97 15.82
CA THR A 188 21.60 -13.38 16.09
C THR A 188 21.75 -13.96 17.49
N TYR A 189 21.15 -13.33 18.50
CA TYR A 189 21.13 -13.83 19.87
C TYR A 189 20.46 -15.22 19.98
N LEU A 190 19.34 -15.43 19.29
CA LEU A 190 18.65 -16.73 19.25
C LEU A 190 19.49 -17.85 18.63
N ILE A 191 20.25 -17.53 17.58
CA ILE A 191 21.11 -18.49 16.90
C ILE A 191 22.29 -18.87 17.79
N SER A 192 22.95 -17.88 18.41
CA SER A 192 24.16 -18.09 19.21
C SER A 192 23.91 -18.77 20.55
N GLU A 193 22.89 -18.37 21.30
CA GLU A 193 22.68 -18.85 22.68
C GLU A 193 21.72 -20.04 22.77
N LYS A 194 20.80 -20.16 21.82
CA LYS A 194 19.70 -21.14 21.88
C LYS A 194 19.76 -22.20 20.78
N GLY A 195 20.75 -22.11 19.89
CA GLY A 195 20.99 -23.11 18.83
C GLY A 195 19.87 -23.18 17.79
N GLU A 196 19.09 -22.12 17.63
CA GLU A 196 18.03 -22.05 16.63
C GLU A 196 18.62 -22.06 15.20
N LYS A 197 17.93 -22.70 14.25
CA LYS A 197 18.37 -22.69 12.85
C LYS A 197 18.26 -21.28 12.28
N GLY A 198 19.38 -20.68 11.89
CA GLY A 198 19.42 -19.32 11.35
C GLY A 198 18.49 -19.08 10.16
N GLY A 199 18.29 -20.10 9.31
CA GLY A 199 17.33 -20.04 8.22
C GLY A 199 15.88 -19.84 8.69
N HIS A 200 15.44 -20.51 9.75
CA HIS A 200 14.09 -20.35 10.29
C HIS A 200 13.90 -18.96 10.90
N VAL A 201 14.90 -18.48 11.64
CA VAL A 201 14.88 -17.16 12.27
C VAL A 201 14.84 -16.05 11.21
N PHE A 202 15.62 -16.18 10.13
CA PHE A 202 15.62 -15.23 9.02
C PHE A 202 14.27 -15.21 8.30
N VAL A 203 13.74 -16.37 7.93
CA VAL A 203 12.44 -16.49 7.23
C VAL A 203 11.29 -16.00 8.11
N ALA A 204 11.32 -16.28 9.42
CA ALA A 204 10.33 -15.76 10.36
C ALA A 204 10.40 -14.23 10.47
N GLY A 205 11.61 -13.65 10.58
CA GLY A 205 11.81 -12.20 10.62
C GLY A 205 11.30 -11.51 9.34
N PHE A 206 11.63 -12.07 8.18
CA PHE A 206 11.19 -11.58 6.87
C PHE A 206 9.67 -11.59 6.73
N ASN A 207 9.00 -12.69 7.12
CA ASN A 207 7.54 -12.79 7.05
C ASN A 207 6.84 -11.79 7.98
N ILE A 208 7.37 -11.53 9.17
CA ILE A 208 6.77 -10.57 10.11
C ILE A 208 6.82 -9.15 9.53
N LEU A 209 7.93 -8.79 8.89
CA LEU A 209 8.11 -7.48 8.28
C LEU A 209 7.29 -7.31 7.00
N MET A 210 7.31 -8.31 6.11
CA MET A 210 6.53 -8.28 4.87
C MET A 210 5.03 -8.38 5.13
N GLY A 211 4.61 -9.10 6.17
CA GLY A 211 3.20 -9.16 6.56
C GLY A 211 2.66 -7.80 7.01
N GLY A 212 3.51 -6.90 7.51
CA GLY A 212 3.13 -5.56 7.97
C GLY A 212 3.20 -4.45 6.91
N LEU A 213 3.56 -4.77 5.67
CA LEU A 213 3.67 -3.83 4.54
C LEU A 213 2.44 -3.92 3.62
#